data_AF-A0A6C8GSU7-F1
#
_entry.id   AF-A0A6C8GSU7-F1
#
_cell.length_a   1.000
_cell.length_b   1.000
_cell.length_c   1.000
_cell.angle_alpha   90.00
_cell.angle_beta   90.00
_cell.angle_gamma   90.00
#
_symmetry.space_group_name_H-M   'P 1'
#
loop_
_entity.id
_entity.type
_entity.pdbx_description
1 polymer ?
#
loop_
_entity_poly.entity_id
_entity_poly.type
_entity_poly.pdbx_seq_one_letter_code
_entity_poly.pdbx_strand_id
1 'polypeptide(L)'
;MSRLWLSSIGVTQGKPENLMDLKPETKKVNGENWSVWETERGSDKETDRYWVSCIYGHEQIWLTQPIPASSTRCKTRNFEGSPEDQSVSFICN
;
A
#
# COMPACT_ATOMS: atom_id res chain seq x y z
N MET A 1 -2.92 23.67 -13.87
CA MET A 1 -3.30 22.62 -12.91
C MET A 1 -2.02 22.07 -12.29
N SER A 2 -1.94 22.03 -10.96
CA SER A 2 -0.77 21.45 -10.27
C SER A 2 -0.75 19.94 -10.46
N ARG A 3 0.40 19.36 -10.79
CA ARG A 3 0.57 17.90 -10.92
C ARG A 3 0.48 17.29 -9.52
N LEU A 4 -0.37 16.28 -9.34
CA LEU A 4 -0.47 15.53 -8.09
C LEU A 4 0.50 14.36 -8.14
N TRP A 5 1.33 14.25 -7.10
CA TRP A 5 2.36 13.23 -7.00
C TRP A 5 1.99 12.17 -5.99
N LEU A 6 2.40 10.93 -6.25
CA LEU A 6 2.27 9.85 -5.27
C LEU A 6 3.07 10.25 -4.02
N SER A 7 2.39 10.33 -2.90
CA SER A 7 2.94 10.76 -1.62
C SER A 7 3.17 9.57 -0.70
N SER A 8 2.28 8.58 -0.74
CA SER A 8 2.39 7.37 0.07
C SER A 8 1.59 6.21 -0.52
N ILE A 9 1.90 5.01 -0.06
CA ILE A 9 1.09 3.80 -0.28
C ILE A 9 0.68 3.26 1.09
N GLY A 10 -0.60 2.97 1.23
CA GLY A 10 -1.18 2.40 2.44
C GLY A 10 -1.87 1.08 2.16
N VAL A 11 -1.93 0.21 3.17
CA VAL A 11 -2.78 -0.99 3.16
C VAL A 11 -3.78 -0.87 4.30
N THR A 12 -5.03 -1.25 4.05
CA THR A 12 -6.06 -1.31 5.09
C THR A 12 -6.74 -2.67 5.15
N GLN A 13 -7.19 -3.07 6.34
CA GLN A 13 -8.12 -4.21 6.47
C GLN A 13 -9.57 -3.73 6.35
N GLY A 14 -10.36 -4.44 5.55
CA GLY A 14 -11.67 -4.00 5.13
C GLY A 14 -11.60 -2.88 4.08
N LYS A 15 -12.75 -2.56 3.49
CA LYS A 15 -12.84 -1.47 2.53
C LYS A 15 -12.45 -0.15 3.22
N PRO A 16 -11.52 0.62 2.65
CA PRO A 16 -11.03 1.83 3.30
C PRO A 16 -12.14 2.88 3.41
N GLU A 17 -12.61 3.11 4.63
CA GLU A 17 -13.49 4.24 5.02
C GLU A 17 -12.71 5.32 5.78
N ASN A 18 -11.55 4.97 6.38
CA ASN A 18 -10.66 5.85 7.14
C ASN A 18 -9.18 5.47 6.92
N LEU A 19 -8.25 6.31 7.42
CA LEU A 19 -6.78 6.20 7.22
C LEU A 19 -6.18 4.88 7.71
N MET A 20 -5.45 4.21 6.78
CA MET A 20 -4.29 3.32 6.98
C MET A 20 -4.18 2.70 8.38
N ASP A 21 -4.91 1.64 8.65
CA ASP A 21 -4.84 0.92 9.94
C ASP A 21 -3.64 -0.02 10.01
N LEU A 22 -3.12 -0.51 8.87
CA LEU A 22 -1.91 -1.32 8.84
C LEU A 22 -0.64 -0.50 8.59
N LYS A 23 0.20 -0.45 9.62
CA LYS A 23 1.55 0.11 9.52
C LYS A 23 2.51 -0.92 8.90
N PRO A 24 3.25 -0.57 7.84
CA PRO A 24 4.24 -1.47 7.26
C PRO A 24 5.39 -1.69 8.23
N GLU A 25 5.98 -2.89 8.16
CA GLU A 25 7.32 -3.13 8.66
C GLU A 25 8.35 -2.70 7.62
N THR A 26 9.41 -2.01 8.05
CA THR A 26 10.55 -1.73 7.17
C THR A 26 11.52 -2.90 7.21
N LYS A 27 11.77 -3.54 6.06
CA LYS A 27 12.71 -4.66 5.90
C LYS A 27 13.77 -4.34 4.84
N LYS A 28 15.01 -4.75 5.08
CA LYS A 28 16.09 -4.62 4.10
C LYS A 28 16.16 -5.88 3.24
N VAL A 29 15.93 -5.77 1.93
CA VAL A 29 15.96 -6.87 0.97
C VAL A 29 16.97 -6.52 -0.12
N ASN A 30 17.99 -7.36 -0.32
CA ASN A 30 19.07 -7.14 -1.29
C ASN A 30 19.74 -5.75 -1.18
N GLY A 31 19.86 -5.22 0.04
CA GLY A 31 20.47 -3.93 0.31
C GLY A 31 19.51 -2.73 0.24
N GLU A 32 18.29 -2.90 -0.28
CA GLU A 32 17.27 -1.85 -0.39
C GLU A 32 16.25 -1.92 0.75
N ASN A 33 15.68 -0.79 1.15
CA ASN A 33 14.62 -0.75 2.15
C ASN A 33 13.24 -0.93 1.49
N TRP A 34 12.42 -1.80 2.08
CA TRP A 34 11.08 -2.15 1.63
C TRP A 34 10.08 -1.98 2.75
N SER A 35 8.90 -1.49 2.41
CA SER A 35 7.72 -1.49 3.28
C SER A 35 6.96 -2.77 3.01
N VAL A 36 6.70 -3.53 4.06
CA VAL A 36 6.10 -4.87 4.00
C VAL A 36 4.87 -4.92 4.89
N TRP A 37 3.78 -5.45 4.35
CA TRP A 37 2.53 -5.71 5.05
C TRP A 37 2.23 -7.20 5.01
N GLU A 38 1.89 -7.78 6.16
CA GLU A 38 1.27 -9.09 6.20
C GLU A 38 -0.23 -8.92 5.91
N THR A 39 -0.75 -9.73 5.00
CA THR A 39 -2.14 -9.64 4.50
C THR A 39 -2.85 -10.99 4.59
N GLU A 40 -2.43 -11.83 5.52
CA GLU A 40 -3.06 -13.12 5.77
C GLU A 40 -4.51 -12.93 6.24
N ARG A 41 -5.44 -13.59 5.54
CA ARG A 41 -6.87 -13.55 5.87
C ARG A 41 -7.20 -14.55 6.97
N GLY A 42 -7.94 -14.09 7.98
CA GLY A 42 -8.56 -14.96 8.97
C GLY A 42 -9.85 -15.64 8.45
N SER A 43 -10.55 -15.04 7.48
CA SER A 43 -11.76 -15.60 6.86
C SER A 43 -12.07 -14.99 5.50
N ASP A 44 -13.08 -15.53 4.80
CA ASP A 44 -13.55 -15.04 3.50
C ASP A 44 -14.48 -13.82 3.57
N LYS A 45 -14.71 -13.26 4.76
CA LYS A 45 -15.54 -12.06 4.92
C LYS A 45 -14.90 -10.86 4.25
N GLU A 46 -15.73 -9.98 3.69
CA GLU A 46 -15.25 -8.75 3.03
C GLU A 46 -14.56 -7.80 4.03
N THR A 47 -14.95 -7.83 5.30
CA THR A 47 -14.26 -7.10 6.40
C THR A 47 -12.82 -7.54 6.60
N ASP A 48 -12.49 -8.76 6.19
CA ASP A 48 -11.16 -9.34 6.37
C ASP A 48 -10.33 -9.16 5.10
N ARG A 49 -10.90 -8.57 4.04
CA ARG A 49 -10.21 -8.25 2.79
C ARG A 49 -9.26 -7.09 3.00
N TYR A 50 -8.01 -7.25 2.59
CA TYR A 50 -7.09 -6.13 2.55
C TYR A 50 -7.24 -5.33 1.26
N TRP A 51 -6.98 -4.03 1.34
CA TRP A 51 -7.03 -3.08 0.25
C TRP A 51 -5.74 -2.28 0.22
N VAL A 52 -5.25 -1.96 -0.98
CA VAL A 52 -4.13 -1.04 -1.16
C VAL A 52 -4.64 0.28 -1.68
N SER A 53 -4.08 1.37 -1.15
CA SER A 53 -4.40 2.75 -1.51
C SER A 53 -3.13 3.47 -1.98
N CYS A 54 -3.16 3.99 -3.20
CA CYS A 54 -2.17 4.94 -3.69
C CYS A 54 -2.65 6.35 -3.37
N ILE A 55 -1.85 7.11 -2.62
CA ILE A 55 -2.25 8.39 -2.04
C ILE A 55 -1.46 9.51 -2.70
N TYR A 56 -2.16 10.48 -3.25
CA TYR A 56 -1.58 11.57 -4.04
C TYR A 56 -1.81 12.94 -3.39
N GLY A 57 -0.83 13.83 -3.59
CA GLY A 57 -0.94 15.24 -3.21
C GLY A 57 -1.12 15.47 -1.71
N HIS A 58 -0.40 14.74 -0.86
CA HIS A 58 -0.54 14.81 0.59
C HIS A 58 -1.97 14.52 1.05
N GLU A 59 -2.45 13.31 0.76
CA GLU A 59 -3.75 12.77 1.24
C GLU A 59 -5.00 13.34 0.55
N GLN A 60 -4.86 14.09 -0.55
CA GLN A 60 -6.00 14.64 -1.30
C GLN A 60 -6.76 13.62 -2.14
N ILE A 61 -6.05 12.70 -2.81
CA ILE A 61 -6.66 11.71 -3.70
C ILE A 61 -6.15 10.31 -3.38
N TRP A 62 -7.10 9.38 -3.30
CA TRP A 62 -6.85 8.00 -2.92
C TRP A 62 -7.39 7.10 -4.03
N LEU A 63 -6.49 6.35 -4.67
CA LEU A 63 -6.87 5.31 -5.61
C LEU A 63 -6.74 3.97 -4.93
N THR A 64 -7.87 3.33 -4.67
CA THR A 64 -7.96 2.13 -3.84
C THR A 64 -8.33 0.91 -4.67
N GLN A 65 -7.66 -0.21 -4.45
CA GLN A 65 -8.00 -1.49 -5.07
C GLN A 65 -7.92 -2.62 -4.03
N PRO A 66 -8.75 -3.66 -4.17
CA PRO A 66 -8.67 -4.79 -3.28
C PRO A 66 -7.40 -5.61 -3.56
N ILE A 67 -6.72 -6.05 -2.51
CA ILE A 67 -5.62 -7.00 -2.61
C ILE A 67 -6.19 -8.39 -2.92
N PRO A 68 -5.54 -9.20 -3.79
CA PRO A 68 -5.96 -10.57 -4.05
C PRO A 68 -6.08 -11.38 -2.76
N ALA A 69 -7.15 -12.16 -2.63
CA ALA A 69 -7.42 -12.91 -1.40
C ALA A 69 -6.39 -14.01 -1.08
N SER A 70 -5.64 -14.45 -2.09
CA SER A 70 -4.55 -15.44 -1.94
C SER A 70 -3.24 -14.84 -1.43
N SER A 71 -3.12 -13.50 -1.37
CA SER A 71 -1.89 -12.86 -0.97
C SER A 71 -1.73 -12.87 0.54
N THR A 72 -0.63 -13.44 1.01
CA THR A 72 -0.24 -13.50 2.42
C THR A 72 0.64 -12.33 2.81
N ARG A 73 1.35 -11.74 1.83
CA ARG A 73 2.26 -10.63 2.07
C ARG A 73 2.33 -9.70 0.87
N CYS A 74 2.31 -8.40 1.13
CA CYS A 74 2.54 -7.37 0.12
C CYS A 74 3.73 -6.49 0.48
N LYS A 75 4.38 -5.91 -0.53
CA LYS A 75 5.51 -5.01 -0.35
C LYS A 75 5.63 -3.96 -1.43
N THR A 76 6.26 -2.85 -1.07
CA THR A 76 6.71 -1.82 -2.01
C THR A 76 8.08 -1.30 -1.59
N ARG A 77 8.86 -0.81 -2.55
CA ARG A 77 10.15 -0.21 -2.25
C ARG A 77 9.92 1.09 -1.49
N ASN A 78 10.72 1.37 -0.47
CA ASN A 78 10.66 2.67 0.20
C ASN A 78 11.10 3.75 -0.79
N PHE A 79 10.28 4.79 -0.90
CA PHE A 79 10.61 6.00 -1.62
C PHE A 79 10.49 7.18 -0.64
N GLU A 80 11.48 8.06 -0.65
CA GLU A 80 11.42 9.32 0.09
C GLU A 80 11.05 10.43 -0.89
N GLY A 81 10.01 11.20 -0.57
CA GLY A 81 9.51 12.27 -1.42
C GLY A 81 8.57 11.79 -2.54
N SER A 82 8.33 12.66 -3.52
CA SER A 82 7.59 12.30 -4.73
C SER A 82 8.48 11.41 -5.60
N PRO A 83 8.04 10.21 -6.03
CA PRO A 83 8.80 9.41 -6.98
C PRO A 83 8.91 10.07 -8.37
N GLU A 84 8.37 11.29 -8.57
CA GLU A 84 8.33 12.02 -9.83
C GLU A 84 7.87 11.12 -10.99
N ASP A 85 8.72 10.93 -12.00
CA ASP A 85 8.44 10.09 -13.18
C ASP A 85 8.84 8.60 -12.97
N GLN A 86 9.25 8.19 -11.77
CA GLN A 86 9.57 6.79 -11.47
C GLN A 86 8.32 5.98 -11.17
N SER A 87 8.27 4.76 -11.71
CA SER A 87 7.23 3.80 -11.37
C SER A 87 7.46 3.22 -9.98
N VAL A 88 6.40 3.21 -9.16
CA VAL A 88 6.39 2.50 -7.88
C VAL A 88 5.62 1.21 -8.05
N SER A 89 6.28 0.09 -7.74
CA SER A 89 5.67 -1.24 -7.82
C SER A 89 5.13 -1.65 -6.45
N PHE A 90 3.89 -2.14 -6.44
CA PHE A 90 3.28 -2.82 -5.29
C PHE A 90 3.13 -4.31 -5.63
N ILE A 91 3.78 -5.17 -4.87
CA ILE A 91 3.94 -6.60 -5.18
C ILE A 91 3.31 -7.41 -4.05
N CYS A 92 2.40 -8.32 -4.38
CA CYS A 92 1.75 -9.21 -3.42
C CYS A 92 1.99 -10.68 -3.78
N ASN A 93 2.32 -11.48 -2.78
CA ASN A 93 2.57 -12.93 -2.87
C ASN A 93 1.66 -13.69 -1.91
#